data_AF-A0A951XYQ7-F1
#
_entry.id   AF-A0A951XYQ7-F1
#
_cell.length_a   1.000
_cell.length_b   1.000
_cell.length_c   1.000
_cell.angle_alpha   90.00
_cell.angle_beta   90.00
_cell.angle_gamma   90.00
#
_symmetry.space_group_name_H-M   'P 1'
#
loop_
_entity.id
_entity.type
_entity.pdbx_description
1 polymer ?
#
loop_
_entity_poly.entity_id
_entity_poly.type
_entity_poly.pdbx_seq_one_letter_code
_entity_poly.pdbx_strand_id
1 'polypeptide(L)'
;MKRMILALVFFAALPAAGQDGSAPFPQPPGLDERGDRGLAANVMRLIRSTRQLGDWSEHHGYLMDALRRVYEQNGWDSEPDQFSLELMEAVEGLPPWDVSGRFDAFVSMIGDRYLLDGVQEDWLRRRVMRESMGIFQRNMDRIMQYAPEIIATRAAGEPISPEQVARWAELATPVIEDAQRAMNRAAADFAEQLDPEQRDLAAADLAAANRRVERAREGLAEWRAGRWTPAQWGLQDDPIQNRTARPHDADAAEGADPDGAAPAARDPARRAPGQVPPRDDPPTGQPPPRDGAPRRAPAAAPEPRITDDPWAAYVRGFIERYRLNPDQQQQAWRIFGSAVAQRDRLRDDPRAPRGTSPPTASQPAATRRHGPAERLFEQLKARLDRIPTRAQRAAAERP
;
A
#
# COMPACT_ATOMS: atom_id res chain seq x y z
N MET A 1 7.71 0.95 -11.05
CA MET A 1 8.79 0.55 -10.13
C MET A 1 8.85 1.35 -8.83
N LYS A 2 8.32 2.58 -8.70
CA LYS A 2 8.00 3.11 -7.35
C LYS A 2 7.11 2.14 -6.56
N ARG A 3 6.07 1.57 -7.16
CA ARG A 3 5.30 0.39 -6.65
C ARG A 3 6.11 -0.87 -6.32
N MET A 4 7.28 -1.03 -6.94
CA MET A 4 8.16 -2.17 -6.76
C MET A 4 9.20 -1.89 -5.68
N ILE A 5 9.79 -0.69 -5.67
CA ILE A 5 10.60 -0.11 -4.58
C ILE A 5 9.77 -0.08 -3.31
N LEU A 6 8.45 0.16 -3.37
CA LEU A 6 7.59 0.15 -2.19
C LEU A 6 7.29 -1.25 -1.69
N ALA A 7 6.98 -2.20 -2.57
CA ALA A 7 6.94 -3.62 -2.18
C ALA A 7 8.30 -4.07 -1.62
N LEU A 8 9.41 -3.70 -2.27
CA LEU A 8 10.77 -4.10 -1.91
C LEU A 8 11.35 -3.42 -0.67
N VAL A 9 11.04 -2.17 -0.42
CA VAL A 9 11.47 -1.43 0.78
C VAL A 9 10.65 -1.89 1.97
N PHE A 10 9.37 -2.25 1.77
CA PHE A 10 8.59 -2.95 2.79
C PHE A 10 9.18 -4.34 3.11
N PHE A 11 9.71 -5.06 2.11
CA PHE A 11 10.38 -6.36 2.33
C PHE A 11 11.82 -6.24 2.84
N ALA A 12 12.57 -5.19 2.50
CA ALA A 12 14.02 -5.10 2.76
C ALA A 12 14.43 -4.49 4.10
N ALA A 13 13.52 -3.80 4.79
CA ALA A 13 13.86 -3.11 6.04
C ALA A 13 13.62 -3.96 7.30
N LEU A 14 12.99 -5.13 7.16
CA LEU A 14 12.61 -6.02 8.27
C LEU A 14 13.75 -6.55 9.17
N PRO A 15 15.05 -6.60 8.79
CA PRO A 15 16.08 -7.09 9.72
C PRO A 15 16.56 -6.08 10.77
N ALA A 16 16.14 -4.81 10.75
CA ALA A 16 16.76 -3.76 11.58
C ALA A 16 16.00 -3.39 12.87
N ALA A 17 14.90 -4.06 13.20
CA ALA A 17 14.10 -3.76 14.38
C ALA A 17 14.70 -4.40 15.65
N GLY A 18 15.79 -3.82 16.15
CA GLY A 18 16.43 -4.22 17.40
C GLY A 18 16.80 -3.06 18.33
N GLN A 19 16.40 -1.82 18.02
CA GLN A 19 16.90 -0.64 18.76
C GLN A 19 15.98 -0.10 19.87
N ASP A 20 14.70 -0.48 19.94
CA ASP A 20 13.76 0.13 20.90
C ASP A 20 13.47 -0.70 22.16
N GLY A 21 14.24 -1.75 22.45
CA GLY A 21 14.06 -2.55 23.67
C GLY A 21 12.76 -3.36 23.75
N SER A 22 11.89 -3.26 22.74
CA SER A 22 10.83 -4.23 22.45
C SER A 22 11.46 -5.58 22.11
N ALA A 23 10.85 -6.66 22.61
CA ALA A 23 11.39 -8.03 22.60
C ALA A 23 12.17 -8.39 21.31
N PRO A 24 13.34 -9.03 21.42
CA PRO A 24 14.18 -9.36 20.27
C PRO A 24 13.38 -10.15 19.24
N PHE A 25 13.50 -9.77 17.97
CA PHE A 25 12.91 -10.52 16.87
C PHE A 25 13.39 -11.97 16.95
N PRO A 26 12.49 -12.96 16.78
CA PRO A 26 12.89 -14.35 16.72
C PRO A 26 13.88 -14.52 15.57
N GLN A 27 15.12 -14.89 15.89
CA GLN A 27 16.13 -15.18 14.88
C GLN A 27 15.63 -16.32 13.99
N PRO A 28 15.65 -16.17 12.66
CA PRO A 28 15.26 -17.25 11.77
C PRO A 28 16.22 -18.43 11.96
N PRO A 29 15.71 -19.67 12.12
CA PRO A 29 16.56 -20.83 12.28
C PRO A 29 17.36 -21.09 11.00
N GLY A 30 18.69 -21.19 11.13
CA GLY A 30 19.57 -21.68 10.07
C GLY A 30 20.36 -20.63 9.28
N LEU A 31 20.40 -19.36 9.70
CA LEU A 31 21.41 -18.43 9.20
C LEU A 31 22.71 -18.61 10.00
N ASP A 32 23.85 -18.69 9.30
CA ASP A 32 25.14 -18.66 9.97
C ASP A 32 25.43 -17.24 10.47
N GLU A 33 26.16 -17.11 11.59
CA GLU A 33 26.49 -15.78 12.16
C GLU A 33 27.24 -14.87 11.16
N ARG A 34 27.83 -15.44 10.10
CA ARG A 34 28.55 -14.68 9.06
C ARG A 34 27.60 -14.07 8.03
N GLY A 35 26.57 -14.79 7.58
CA GLY A 35 25.55 -14.29 6.67
C GLY A 35 24.74 -13.15 7.29
N ASP A 36 24.43 -13.25 8.58
CA ASP A 36 23.68 -12.23 9.32
C ASP A 36 24.37 -10.85 9.33
N ARG A 37 25.70 -10.83 9.51
CA ARG A 37 26.47 -9.57 9.53
C ARG A 37 26.47 -8.87 8.18
N GLY A 38 26.56 -9.62 7.08
CA GLY A 38 26.52 -9.07 5.73
C GLY A 38 25.16 -8.46 5.40
N LEU A 39 24.08 -9.16 5.76
CA LEU A 39 22.71 -8.70 5.56
C LEU A 39 22.44 -7.40 6.31
N ALA A 40 22.74 -7.35 7.61
CA ALA A 40 22.52 -6.16 8.42
C ALA A 40 23.29 -4.94 7.87
N ALA A 41 24.54 -5.13 7.42
CA ALA A 41 25.34 -4.06 6.84
C ALA A 41 24.74 -3.53 5.51
N ASN A 42 24.20 -4.41 4.67
CA ASN A 42 23.56 -4.06 3.42
C ASN A 42 22.26 -3.27 3.64
N VAL A 43 21.43 -3.69 4.60
CA VAL A 43 20.20 -2.96 4.97
C VAL A 43 20.52 -1.59 5.54
N MET A 44 21.49 -1.49 6.45
CA MET A 44 21.91 -0.20 7.01
C MET A 44 22.48 0.75 5.96
N ARG A 45 23.14 0.21 4.91
CA ARG A 45 23.58 1.00 3.77
C ARG A 45 22.39 1.57 3.00
N LEU A 46 21.39 0.75 2.67
CA LEU A 46 20.17 1.21 2.00
C LEU A 46 19.45 2.28 2.82
N ILE A 47 19.23 2.05 4.11
CA ILE A 47 18.58 3.03 5.01
C ILE A 47 19.34 4.37 5.00
N ARG A 48 20.67 4.33 5.09
CA ARG A 48 21.49 5.55 5.05
C ARG A 48 21.37 6.28 3.73
N SER A 49 21.44 5.56 2.60
CA SER A 49 21.26 6.15 1.27
C SER A 49 19.86 6.74 1.11
N THR A 50 18.82 6.08 1.59
CA THR A 50 17.44 6.60 1.50
C THR A 50 17.26 7.87 2.33
N ARG A 51 17.90 7.97 3.51
CA ARG A 51 17.90 9.20 4.33
C ARG A 51 18.58 10.38 3.63
N GLN A 52 19.47 10.12 2.67
CA GLN A 52 20.13 11.19 1.88
C GLN A 52 19.20 11.80 0.83
N LEU A 53 18.03 11.22 0.56
CA LEU A 53 17.06 11.80 -0.36
C LEU A 53 16.47 13.13 0.14
N GLY A 54 16.55 13.41 1.44
CA GLY A 54 16.01 14.63 2.05
C GLY A 54 14.74 14.36 2.86
N ASP A 55 13.83 15.33 2.89
CA ASP A 55 12.56 15.21 3.61
C ASP A 55 11.68 14.13 2.97
N TRP A 56 11.40 13.07 3.72
CA TRP A 56 10.56 11.97 3.25
C TRP A 56 9.15 12.44 2.89
N SER A 57 8.60 13.45 3.58
CA SER A 57 7.24 13.92 3.34
C SER A 57 7.08 14.52 1.93
N GLU A 58 8.11 15.20 1.42
CA GLU A 58 8.16 15.72 0.06
C GLU A 58 8.21 14.58 -0.97
N HIS A 59 9.10 13.62 -0.77
CA HIS A 59 9.20 12.43 -1.64
C HIS A 59 7.91 11.61 -1.64
N HIS A 60 7.28 11.47 -0.47
CA HIS A 60 5.99 10.82 -0.31
C HIS A 60 4.91 11.51 -1.15
N GLY A 61 4.84 12.85 -1.16
CA GLY A 61 3.93 13.60 -2.03
C GLY A 61 4.10 13.23 -3.51
N TYR A 62 5.35 13.30 -4.02
CA TYR A 62 5.63 12.90 -5.41
C TYR A 62 5.33 11.43 -5.70
N LEU A 63 5.52 10.54 -4.71
CA LEU A 63 5.20 9.12 -4.83
C LEU A 63 3.70 8.90 -4.93
N MET A 64 2.89 9.57 -4.10
CA MET A 64 1.44 9.40 -4.07
C MET A 64 0.75 10.01 -5.27
N ASP A 65 1.20 11.16 -5.76
CA ASP A 65 0.65 11.74 -7.00
C ASP A 65 0.90 10.83 -8.19
N ALA A 66 2.12 10.27 -8.29
CA ALA A 66 2.46 9.29 -9.31
C ALA A 66 1.60 8.02 -9.16
N LEU A 67 1.39 7.55 -7.93
CA LEU A 67 0.59 6.36 -7.65
C LEU A 67 -0.87 6.55 -8.09
N ARG A 68 -1.51 7.64 -7.68
CA ARG A 68 -2.90 7.99 -8.01
C ARG A 68 -3.13 8.04 -9.51
N ARG A 69 -2.25 8.71 -10.26
CA ARG A 69 -2.32 8.75 -11.73
C ARG A 69 -2.30 7.37 -12.36
N VAL A 70 -1.50 6.46 -11.82
CA VAL A 70 -1.46 5.09 -12.37
C VAL A 70 -2.74 4.32 -12.01
N TYR A 71 -3.37 4.57 -10.85
CA TYR A 71 -4.71 4.03 -10.58
C TYR A 71 -5.74 4.57 -11.57
N GLU A 72 -5.75 5.89 -11.80
CA GLU A 72 -6.64 6.56 -12.75
C GLU A 72 -6.44 6.05 -14.19
N GLN A 73 -5.20 5.99 -14.68
CA GLN A 73 -4.85 5.53 -16.03
C GLN A 73 -5.28 4.09 -16.32
N ASN A 74 -5.32 3.23 -15.29
CA ASN A 74 -5.72 1.84 -15.46
C ASN A 74 -7.20 1.60 -15.09
N GLY A 75 -7.96 2.65 -14.76
CA GLY A 75 -9.36 2.53 -14.35
C GLY A 75 -9.54 1.67 -13.10
N TRP A 76 -8.59 1.74 -12.16
CA TRP A 76 -8.64 0.98 -10.90
C TRP A 76 -9.46 1.77 -9.88
N ASP A 77 -10.78 1.73 -10.06
CA ASP A 77 -11.73 2.52 -9.28
C ASP A 77 -12.67 1.67 -8.41
N SER A 78 -12.51 0.34 -8.42
CA SER A 78 -13.33 -0.56 -7.60
C SER A 78 -13.03 -0.37 -6.11
N GLU A 79 -13.95 -0.80 -5.24
CA GLU A 79 -13.76 -0.68 -3.78
C GLU A 79 -12.47 -1.37 -3.28
N PRO A 80 -12.11 -2.59 -3.74
CA PRO A 80 -10.78 -3.17 -3.47
C PRO A 80 -9.59 -2.39 -4.02
N ASP A 81 -9.76 -1.62 -5.11
CA ASP A 81 -8.72 -0.74 -5.64
C ASP A 81 -8.52 0.46 -4.73
N GLN A 82 -9.61 1.11 -4.31
CA GLN A 82 -9.58 2.23 -3.37
C GLN A 82 -8.96 1.83 -2.04
N PHE A 83 -9.38 0.70 -1.46
CA PHE A 83 -8.77 0.18 -0.24
C PHE A 83 -7.27 -0.05 -0.41
N SER A 84 -6.83 -0.62 -1.55
CA SER A 84 -5.41 -0.84 -1.79
C SER A 84 -4.61 0.44 -1.97
N LEU A 85 -5.22 1.51 -2.51
CA LEU A 85 -4.61 2.82 -2.62
C LEU A 85 -4.48 3.49 -1.25
N GLU A 86 -5.53 3.45 -0.43
CA GLU A 86 -5.52 3.94 0.96
C GLU A 86 -4.46 3.20 1.80
N LEU A 87 -4.38 1.87 1.65
CA LEU A 87 -3.37 1.04 2.31
C LEU A 87 -1.94 1.46 1.93
N MET A 88 -1.70 1.68 0.64
CA MET A 88 -0.41 2.17 0.17
C MET A 88 -0.13 3.57 0.72
N GLU A 89 -1.09 4.49 0.71
CA GLU A 89 -0.92 5.85 1.23
C GLU A 89 -0.57 5.86 2.73
N ALA A 90 -1.26 5.06 3.55
CA ALA A 90 -0.95 4.98 4.98
C ALA A 90 0.44 4.41 5.26
N VAL A 91 0.83 3.37 4.51
CA VAL A 91 2.16 2.76 4.62
C VAL A 91 3.24 3.74 4.14
N GLU A 92 3.01 4.43 3.02
CA GLU A 92 4.00 5.32 2.44
C GLU A 92 4.14 6.67 3.12
N GLY A 93 3.12 7.10 3.85
CA GLY A 93 3.19 8.27 4.72
C GLY A 93 4.25 8.14 5.81
N LEU A 94 4.64 6.90 6.15
CA LEU A 94 5.70 6.62 7.10
C LEU A 94 7.05 6.45 6.39
N PRO A 95 8.15 6.99 6.96
CA PRO A 95 9.45 6.90 6.32
C PRO A 95 9.94 5.45 6.21
N PRO A 96 10.72 5.11 5.18
CA PRO A 96 11.09 3.73 4.86
C PRO A 96 12.01 3.08 5.91
N TRP A 97 12.62 3.88 6.78
CA TRP A 97 13.39 3.40 7.93
C TRP A 97 12.55 3.16 9.19
N ASP A 98 11.29 3.58 9.22
CA ASP A 98 10.32 3.23 10.26
C ASP A 98 9.58 1.95 9.89
N VAL A 99 10.32 0.85 9.96
CA VAL A 99 9.87 -0.46 9.50
C VAL A 99 8.71 -0.98 10.34
N SER A 100 8.82 -0.81 11.66
CA SER A 100 7.80 -1.22 12.62
C SER A 100 6.51 -0.44 12.39
N GLY A 101 6.58 0.89 12.28
CA GLY A 101 5.39 1.71 12.02
C GLY A 101 4.71 1.36 10.70
N ARG A 102 5.50 1.17 9.63
CA ARG A 102 4.98 0.75 8.31
C ARG A 102 4.27 -0.60 8.38
N PHE A 103 4.87 -1.57 9.06
CA PHE A 103 4.28 -2.89 9.25
C PHE A 103 3.01 -2.83 10.12
N ASP A 104 3.02 -2.04 11.19
CA ASP A 104 1.84 -1.82 12.03
C ASP A 104 0.70 -1.14 11.26
N ALA A 105 0.99 -0.12 10.45
CA ALA A 105 0.00 0.51 9.58
C ALA A 105 -0.64 -0.50 8.62
N PHE A 106 0.17 -1.35 7.98
CA PHE A 106 -0.32 -2.41 7.10
C PHE A 106 -1.22 -3.41 7.82
N VAL A 107 -0.75 -3.97 8.94
CA VAL A 107 -1.52 -4.97 9.71
C VAL A 107 -2.79 -4.34 10.28
N SER A 108 -2.73 -3.12 10.81
CA SER A 108 -3.90 -2.41 11.35
C SER A 108 -4.96 -2.19 10.28
N MET A 109 -4.58 -1.71 9.09
CA MET A 109 -5.55 -1.45 8.03
C MET A 109 -6.20 -2.72 7.48
N ILE A 110 -5.43 -3.81 7.37
CA ILE A 110 -5.97 -5.13 7.00
C ILE A 110 -6.87 -5.66 8.14
N GLY A 111 -6.45 -5.46 9.40
CA GLY A 111 -7.23 -5.77 10.60
C GLY A 111 -8.59 -5.08 10.59
N ASP A 112 -8.62 -3.79 10.34
CA ASP A 112 -9.85 -2.99 10.25
C ASP A 112 -10.71 -3.36 9.04
N ARG A 113 -10.07 -3.65 7.89
CA ARG A 113 -10.74 -4.06 6.65
C ARG A 113 -11.56 -5.33 6.83
N TYR A 114 -10.96 -6.33 7.48
CA TYR A 114 -11.58 -7.64 7.68
C TYR A 114 -12.18 -7.81 9.08
N LEU A 115 -12.11 -6.83 9.97
CA LEU A 115 -12.56 -6.96 11.37
C LEU A 115 -11.87 -8.10 12.10
N LEU A 116 -10.55 -8.17 11.98
CA LEU A 116 -9.80 -9.23 12.63
C LEU A 116 -9.90 -9.07 14.14
N ASP A 117 -10.16 -10.18 14.83
CA ASP A 117 -9.93 -10.23 16.28
C ASP A 117 -8.42 -10.28 16.58
N GLY A 118 -8.07 -10.18 17.87
CA GLY A 118 -6.66 -10.16 18.26
C GLY A 118 -5.90 -11.44 17.88
N VAL A 119 -6.58 -12.60 17.82
CA VAL A 119 -5.95 -13.87 17.44
C VAL A 119 -5.69 -13.90 15.93
N GLN A 120 -6.65 -13.47 15.13
CA GLN A 120 -6.54 -13.35 13.68
C GLN A 120 -5.50 -12.30 13.28
N GLU A 121 -5.46 -11.15 13.95
CA GLU A 121 -4.46 -10.10 13.70
C GLU A 121 -3.04 -10.58 14.04
N ASP A 122 -2.86 -11.22 15.21
CA ASP A 122 -1.59 -11.82 15.59
C ASP A 122 -1.13 -12.91 14.61
N TRP A 123 -2.07 -13.71 14.11
CA TRP A 123 -1.81 -14.70 13.07
C TRP A 123 -1.35 -14.01 11.77
N LEU A 124 -2.08 -12.99 11.32
CA LEU A 124 -1.78 -12.24 10.10
C LEU A 124 -0.39 -11.62 10.21
N ARG A 125 -0.12 -10.96 11.34
CA ARG A 125 1.17 -10.36 11.67
C ARG A 125 2.32 -11.36 11.51
N ARG A 126 2.22 -12.52 12.18
CA ARG A 126 3.25 -13.57 12.06
C ARG A 126 3.39 -14.09 10.64
N ARG A 127 2.28 -14.27 9.92
CA ARG A 127 2.27 -14.80 8.56
C ARG A 127 2.91 -13.84 7.57
N VAL A 128 2.49 -12.57 7.58
CA VAL A 128 3.02 -11.52 6.72
C VAL A 128 4.51 -11.34 6.99
N MET A 129 4.92 -11.26 8.26
CA MET A 129 6.33 -11.15 8.63
C MET A 129 7.17 -12.31 8.08
N ARG A 130 6.68 -13.55 8.23
CA ARG A 130 7.37 -14.76 7.75
C ARG A 130 7.52 -14.78 6.23
N GLU A 131 6.43 -14.56 5.50
CA GLU A 131 6.49 -14.56 4.02
C GLU A 131 7.37 -13.41 3.52
N SER A 132 7.29 -12.24 4.17
CA SER A 132 8.07 -11.06 3.84
C SER A 132 9.56 -11.29 3.96
N MET A 133 9.99 -11.80 5.11
CA MET A 133 11.38 -12.15 5.35
C MET A 133 11.85 -13.24 4.40
N GLY A 134 11.02 -14.24 4.11
CA GLY A 134 11.34 -15.30 3.17
C GLY A 134 11.56 -14.80 1.74
N ILE A 135 10.73 -13.89 1.23
CA ILE A 135 10.92 -13.26 -0.09
C ILE A 135 12.22 -12.46 -0.10
N PHE A 136 12.43 -11.64 0.92
CA PHE A 136 13.60 -10.77 1.00
C PHE A 136 14.90 -11.59 1.04
N GLN A 137 14.98 -12.62 1.90
CA GLN A 137 16.16 -13.49 1.98
C GLN A 137 16.48 -14.17 0.64
N ARG A 138 15.47 -14.74 -0.04
CA ARG A 138 15.67 -15.40 -1.35
C ARG A 138 16.12 -14.45 -2.45
N ASN A 139 15.78 -13.17 -2.34
CA ASN A 139 15.98 -12.20 -3.40
C ASN A 139 17.00 -11.10 -3.05
N MET A 140 17.60 -11.14 -1.85
CA MET A 140 18.46 -10.09 -1.32
C MET A 140 19.56 -9.67 -2.31
N ASP A 141 20.29 -10.64 -2.88
CA ASP A 141 21.39 -10.35 -3.82
C ASP A 141 20.93 -9.57 -5.05
N ARG A 142 19.70 -9.84 -5.54
CA ARG A 142 19.11 -9.09 -6.66
C ARG A 142 18.69 -7.70 -6.21
N ILE A 143 18.01 -7.60 -5.07
CA ILE A 143 17.54 -6.33 -4.50
C ILE A 143 18.70 -5.37 -4.29
N MET A 144 19.81 -5.87 -3.74
CA MET A 144 21.02 -5.09 -3.48
C MET A 144 21.74 -4.61 -4.74
N GLN A 145 21.44 -5.17 -5.93
CA GLN A 145 22.03 -4.71 -7.19
C GLN A 145 21.36 -3.44 -7.73
N TYR A 146 20.03 -3.32 -7.63
CA TYR A 146 19.31 -2.18 -8.22
C TYR A 146 18.80 -1.17 -7.19
N ALA A 147 18.49 -1.55 -5.96
CA ALA A 147 17.96 -0.61 -4.97
C ALA A 147 18.94 0.56 -4.68
N PRO A 148 20.26 0.34 -4.50
CA PRO A 148 21.20 1.43 -4.34
C PRO A 148 21.30 2.33 -5.57
N GLU A 149 21.25 1.77 -6.78
CA GLU A 149 21.30 2.55 -8.03
C GLU A 149 20.10 3.49 -8.14
N ILE A 150 18.89 3.00 -7.84
CA ILE A 150 17.69 3.83 -7.85
C ILE A 150 17.79 5.00 -6.85
N ILE A 151 18.23 4.70 -5.62
CA ILE A 151 18.38 5.71 -4.58
C ILE A 151 19.45 6.73 -5.00
N ALA A 152 20.58 6.27 -5.53
CA ALA A 152 21.67 7.14 -5.96
C ALA A 152 21.25 8.06 -7.12
N THR A 153 20.60 7.53 -8.16
CA THR A 153 20.08 8.34 -9.28
C THR A 153 19.10 9.40 -8.78
N ARG A 154 18.19 9.05 -7.86
CA ARG A 154 17.25 10.03 -7.27
C ARG A 154 17.95 11.05 -6.38
N ALA A 155 18.91 10.64 -5.57
CA ALA A 155 19.68 11.53 -4.70
C ALA A 155 20.53 12.53 -5.53
N ALA A 156 21.04 12.09 -6.68
CA ALA A 156 21.74 12.94 -7.64
C ALA A 156 20.79 13.90 -8.39
N GLY A 157 19.47 13.75 -8.23
CA GLY A 157 18.48 14.52 -8.98
C GLY A 157 18.54 14.26 -10.48
N GLU A 158 19.04 13.09 -10.87
CA GLU A 158 19.16 12.64 -12.26
C GLU A 158 17.84 11.98 -12.72
N PRO A 159 17.43 12.20 -13.98
CA PRO A 159 16.29 11.49 -14.54
C PRO A 159 16.64 10.01 -14.71
N ILE A 160 15.66 9.14 -14.44
CA ILE A 160 15.80 7.70 -14.65
C ILE A 160 15.77 7.43 -16.16
N SER A 161 16.74 6.66 -16.66
CA SER A 161 16.81 6.28 -18.08
C SER A 161 16.04 4.99 -18.39
N PRO A 162 15.52 4.80 -19.62
CA PRO A 162 14.89 3.54 -20.03
C PRO A 162 15.81 2.32 -19.87
N GLU A 163 17.12 2.47 -20.09
CA GLU A 163 18.12 1.41 -19.97
C GLU A 163 18.31 0.99 -18.51
N GLN A 164 18.31 1.96 -17.57
CA GLN A 164 18.30 1.65 -16.14
C GLN A 164 17.06 0.84 -15.78
N VAL A 165 15.89 1.31 -16.23
CA VAL A 165 14.61 0.63 -15.98
C VAL A 165 14.60 -0.79 -16.57
N ALA A 166 15.16 -1.00 -17.76
CA ALA A 166 15.24 -2.32 -18.37
C ALA A 166 16.03 -3.32 -17.50
N ARG A 167 17.22 -2.91 -17.01
CA ARG A 167 18.04 -3.72 -16.11
C ARG A 167 17.32 -4.03 -14.80
N TRP A 168 16.71 -3.01 -14.19
CA TRP A 168 15.99 -3.18 -12.93
C TRP A 168 14.77 -4.10 -13.10
N ALA A 169 14.05 -3.98 -14.22
CA ALA A 169 12.90 -4.84 -14.52
C ALA A 169 13.31 -6.31 -14.68
N GLU A 170 14.47 -6.58 -15.28
CA GLU A 170 15.04 -7.93 -15.36
C GLU A 170 15.35 -8.49 -13.97
N LEU A 171 16.06 -7.73 -13.13
CA LEU A 171 16.44 -8.15 -11.78
C LEU A 171 15.23 -8.35 -10.85
N ALA A 172 14.16 -7.60 -11.07
CA ALA A 172 13.00 -7.60 -10.19
C ALA A 172 11.89 -8.57 -10.57
N THR A 173 11.86 -9.03 -11.82
CA THR A 173 10.91 -10.06 -12.28
C THR A 173 10.81 -11.24 -11.30
N PRO A 174 11.90 -11.92 -10.92
CA PRO A 174 11.82 -13.06 -9.99
C PRO A 174 11.29 -12.67 -8.61
N VAL A 175 11.58 -11.45 -8.14
CA VAL A 175 11.12 -10.96 -6.83
C VAL A 175 9.61 -10.76 -6.81
N ILE A 176 9.06 -10.19 -7.88
CA ILE A 176 7.61 -9.98 -8.03
C ILE A 176 6.88 -11.33 -8.14
N GLU A 177 7.41 -12.28 -8.89
CA GLU A 177 6.82 -13.61 -9.00
C GLU A 177 6.81 -14.35 -7.65
N ASP A 178 7.90 -14.27 -6.89
CA ASP A 178 7.97 -14.82 -5.54
C ASP A 178 6.96 -14.14 -4.59
N ALA A 179 6.85 -12.82 -4.67
CA ALA A 179 5.90 -12.05 -3.87
C ALA A 179 4.45 -12.41 -4.21
N GLN A 180 4.10 -12.55 -5.49
CA GLN A 180 2.76 -12.97 -5.92
C GLN A 180 2.43 -14.39 -5.41
N ARG A 181 3.37 -15.33 -5.53
CA ARG A 181 3.20 -16.69 -5.01
C ARG A 181 2.99 -16.69 -3.49
N ALA A 182 3.79 -15.92 -2.77
CA ALA A 182 3.68 -15.79 -1.31
C ALA A 182 2.37 -15.14 -0.88
N MET A 183 1.95 -14.06 -1.56
CA MET A 183 0.67 -13.40 -1.33
C MET A 183 -0.50 -14.37 -1.53
N ASN A 184 -0.53 -15.11 -2.65
CA ASN A 184 -1.61 -16.06 -2.94
C ASN A 184 -1.66 -17.20 -1.91
N ARG A 185 -0.50 -17.73 -1.47
CA ARG A 185 -0.46 -18.71 -0.36
C ARG A 185 -0.92 -18.11 0.97
N ALA A 186 -0.47 -16.90 1.30
CA ALA A 186 -0.88 -16.23 2.53
C ALA A 186 -2.38 -15.96 2.54
N ALA A 187 -2.96 -15.56 1.41
CA ALA A 187 -4.39 -15.32 1.28
C ALA A 187 -5.21 -16.62 1.38
N ALA A 188 -4.72 -17.74 0.82
CA ALA A 188 -5.35 -19.04 0.98
C ALA A 188 -5.41 -19.45 2.46
N ASP A 189 -4.27 -19.42 3.16
CA ASP A 189 -4.22 -19.75 4.59
C ASP A 189 -5.06 -18.75 5.43
N PHE A 190 -5.10 -17.48 5.03
CA PHE A 190 -5.88 -16.45 5.71
C PHE A 190 -7.37 -16.72 5.60
N ALA A 191 -7.85 -17.11 4.41
CA ALA A 191 -9.26 -17.43 4.20
C ALA A 191 -9.77 -18.55 5.13
N GLU A 192 -8.91 -19.47 5.57
CA GLU A 192 -9.26 -20.50 6.55
C GLU A 192 -9.54 -19.93 7.95
N GLN A 193 -8.96 -18.77 8.28
CA GLN A 193 -9.15 -18.08 9.55
C GLN A 193 -10.38 -17.16 9.53
N LEU A 194 -10.96 -16.91 8.36
CA LEU A 194 -12.04 -15.95 8.15
C LEU A 194 -13.43 -16.62 8.19
N ASP A 195 -14.43 -15.87 8.62
CA ASP A 195 -15.84 -16.26 8.44
C ASP A 195 -16.30 -16.06 6.97
N PRO A 196 -17.47 -16.56 6.56
CA PRO A 196 -17.88 -16.52 5.15
C PRO A 196 -17.93 -15.12 4.54
N GLU A 197 -18.41 -14.11 5.28
CA GLU A 197 -18.49 -12.74 4.76
C GLU A 197 -17.09 -12.14 4.58
N GLN A 198 -16.20 -12.36 5.56
CA GLN A 198 -14.80 -11.96 5.47
C GLN A 198 -14.08 -12.66 4.30
N ARG A 199 -14.37 -13.94 4.03
CA ARG A 199 -13.80 -14.68 2.90
C ARG A 199 -14.21 -14.13 1.55
N ASP A 200 -15.49 -13.79 1.37
CA ASP A 200 -15.97 -13.20 0.12
C ASP A 200 -15.27 -11.87 -0.15
N LEU A 201 -15.10 -11.05 0.89
CA LEU A 201 -14.36 -9.79 0.80
C LEU A 201 -12.88 -10.01 0.47
N ALA A 202 -12.22 -10.95 1.15
CA ALA A 202 -10.82 -11.28 0.93
C ALA A 202 -10.59 -11.85 -0.48
N ALA A 203 -11.55 -12.63 -1.01
CA ALA A 203 -11.49 -13.15 -2.37
C ALA A 203 -11.60 -12.03 -3.42
N ALA A 204 -12.49 -11.04 -3.19
CA ALA A 204 -12.59 -9.86 -4.05
C ALA A 204 -11.32 -9.02 -4.03
N ASP A 205 -10.76 -8.77 -2.84
CA ASP A 205 -9.51 -8.03 -2.66
C ASP A 205 -8.32 -8.75 -3.30
N LEU A 206 -8.21 -10.07 -3.14
CA LEU A 206 -7.17 -10.89 -3.78
C LEU A 206 -7.29 -10.90 -5.30
N ALA A 207 -8.51 -10.99 -5.83
CA ALA A 207 -8.73 -10.93 -7.27
C ALA A 207 -8.30 -9.57 -7.84
N ALA A 208 -8.62 -8.47 -7.17
CA ALA A 208 -8.17 -7.14 -7.56
C ALA A 208 -6.64 -6.99 -7.48
N ALA A 209 -6.02 -7.49 -6.39
CA ALA A 209 -4.58 -7.50 -6.25
C ALA A 209 -3.89 -8.28 -7.39
N ASN A 210 -4.39 -9.47 -7.73
CA ASN A 210 -3.84 -10.25 -8.83
C ASN A 210 -3.98 -9.55 -10.19
N ARG A 211 -5.10 -8.89 -10.49
CA ARG A 211 -5.22 -8.07 -11.71
C ARG A 211 -4.15 -6.98 -11.79
N ARG A 212 -3.90 -6.28 -10.67
CA ARG A 212 -2.87 -5.24 -10.60
C ARG A 212 -1.46 -5.80 -10.78
N VAL A 213 -1.17 -6.99 -10.23
CA VAL A 213 0.11 -7.69 -10.42
C VAL A 213 0.30 -8.12 -11.87
N GLU A 214 -0.71 -8.70 -12.52
CA GLU A 214 -0.62 -9.08 -13.93
C GLU A 214 -0.35 -7.88 -14.83
N ARG A 215 -1.05 -6.75 -14.60
CA ARG A 215 -0.76 -5.50 -15.30
C ARG A 215 0.69 -5.03 -15.08
N ALA A 216 1.22 -5.20 -13.87
CA ALA A 216 2.62 -4.88 -13.59
C ALA A 216 3.60 -5.80 -14.34
N ARG A 217 3.25 -7.09 -14.51
CA ARG A 217 4.06 -8.06 -15.28
C ARG A 217 4.12 -7.73 -16.76
N GLU A 218 2.99 -7.34 -17.36
CA GLU A 218 2.97 -6.82 -18.73
C GLU A 218 3.89 -5.61 -18.88
N GLY A 219 3.81 -4.66 -17.94
CA GLY A 219 4.70 -3.51 -17.88
C GLY A 219 6.18 -3.91 -17.79
N LEU A 220 6.54 -4.86 -16.92
CA LEU A 220 7.92 -5.36 -16.82
C LEU A 220 8.43 -5.94 -18.14
N ALA A 221 7.60 -6.65 -18.90
CA ALA A 221 8.00 -7.19 -20.20
C ALA A 221 8.32 -6.08 -21.20
N GLU A 222 7.53 -5.00 -21.22
CA GLU A 222 7.83 -3.81 -22.04
C GLU A 222 9.09 -3.08 -21.58
N TRP A 223 9.25 -2.92 -20.27
CA TRP A 223 10.38 -2.23 -19.66
C TRP A 223 11.70 -2.95 -19.88
N ARG A 224 11.72 -4.28 -19.78
CA ARG A 224 12.88 -5.11 -20.13
C ARG A 224 13.32 -4.93 -21.58
N ALA A 225 12.40 -4.58 -22.46
CA ALA A 225 12.69 -4.27 -23.86
C ALA A 225 13.06 -2.79 -24.09
N GLY A 226 13.34 -2.02 -23.02
CA GLY A 226 13.73 -0.61 -23.11
C GLY A 226 12.60 0.35 -23.47
N ARG A 227 11.34 -0.11 -23.45
CA ARG A 227 10.17 0.71 -23.84
C ARG A 227 9.54 1.47 -22.67
N TRP A 228 10.30 1.71 -21.62
CA TRP A 228 9.80 2.46 -20.47
C TRP A 228 9.62 3.94 -20.81
N THR A 229 8.55 4.54 -20.29
CA THR A 229 8.37 6.00 -20.29
C THR A 229 7.95 6.50 -18.90
N PRO A 230 8.27 7.76 -18.52
CA PRO A 230 7.84 8.35 -17.25
C PRO A 230 6.36 8.20 -16.94
N ALA A 231 5.50 8.39 -17.96
CA ALA A 231 4.05 8.34 -17.82
C ALA A 231 3.54 6.96 -17.33
N GLN A 232 4.19 5.86 -17.71
CA GLN A 232 3.84 4.51 -17.26
C GLN A 232 4.01 4.33 -15.74
N TRP A 233 4.80 5.19 -15.10
CA TRP A 233 4.98 5.22 -13.64
C TRP A 233 4.30 6.43 -12.98
N GLY A 234 3.52 7.22 -13.71
CA GLY A 234 2.93 8.45 -13.20
C GLY A 234 3.95 9.58 -12.97
N LEU A 235 5.14 9.49 -13.57
CA LEU A 235 6.26 10.43 -13.36
C LEU A 235 6.34 11.56 -14.39
N GLN A 236 5.31 11.74 -15.21
CA GLN A 236 5.28 12.79 -16.22
C GLN A 236 5.34 14.21 -15.64
N ASP A 237 5.07 14.40 -14.34
CA ASP A 237 5.19 15.68 -13.64
C ASP A 237 6.24 15.65 -12.52
N ASP A 238 7.03 14.57 -12.42
CA ASP A 238 8.08 14.47 -11.39
C ASP A 238 9.23 15.44 -11.74
N PRO A 239 9.58 16.38 -10.83
CA PRO A 239 10.54 17.44 -11.15
C PRO A 239 11.95 16.93 -11.42
N ILE A 240 12.34 15.79 -10.84
CA ILE A 240 13.63 15.14 -11.13
C ILE A 240 13.59 14.51 -12.52
N GLN A 241 12.49 13.86 -12.88
CA GLN A 241 12.36 13.23 -14.19
C GLN A 241 12.24 14.25 -15.33
N ASN A 242 11.59 15.39 -15.06
CA ASN A 242 11.34 16.47 -16.02
C ASN A 242 12.44 17.52 -16.07
N ARG A 243 13.54 17.34 -15.33
CA ARG A 243 14.64 18.30 -15.32
C ARG A 243 15.40 18.41 -16.65
N THR A 244 14.88 17.78 -17.72
CA THR A 244 15.36 17.70 -19.11
C THR A 244 16.70 18.35 -19.23
N ALA A 245 17.76 17.54 -19.05
CA ALA A 245 19.16 17.85 -19.31
C ALA A 245 19.36 19.34 -19.61
N ARG A 246 19.15 20.21 -18.61
CA ARG A 246 19.63 21.58 -18.74
C ARG A 246 21.10 21.35 -19.00
N PRO A 247 21.62 21.68 -20.20
CA PRO A 247 22.98 21.36 -20.52
C PRO A 247 23.78 21.88 -19.33
N HIS A 248 24.47 20.96 -18.66
CA HIS A 248 25.29 21.32 -17.50
C HIS A 248 26.50 22.16 -17.95
N ASP A 249 26.58 22.43 -19.27
CA ASP A 249 27.41 23.36 -20.01
C ASP A 249 26.62 24.68 -20.20
N ALA A 250 27.02 25.83 -19.66
CA ALA A 250 28.23 26.52 -20.11
C ALA A 250 28.95 27.38 -19.05
N ASP A 251 28.41 27.54 -17.83
CA ASP A 251 28.97 28.50 -16.86
C ASP A 251 30.17 27.95 -16.05
N ALA A 252 30.50 26.67 -16.18
CA ALA A 252 31.72 26.11 -15.58
C ALA A 252 32.97 26.24 -16.48
N ALA A 253 32.82 26.76 -17.70
CA ALA A 253 33.93 26.92 -18.66
C ALA A 253 34.43 28.37 -18.83
N GLU A 254 33.82 29.37 -18.17
CA GLU A 254 34.22 30.79 -18.32
C GLU A 254 35.27 31.26 -17.27
N GLY A 255 36.13 30.34 -16.82
CA GLY A 255 37.20 30.64 -15.86
C GLY A 255 38.52 29.87 -16.08
N ALA A 256 38.66 29.12 -17.17
CA ALA A 256 39.91 28.44 -17.51
C ALA A 256 40.66 29.21 -18.60
N ASP A 257 41.87 29.65 -18.25
CA ASP A 257 42.88 30.33 -19.06
C ASP A 257 42.96 29.85 -20.52
N PRO A 258 43.02 30.78 -21.50
CA PRO A 258 43.23 30.46 -22.90
C PRO A 258 44.74 30.40 -23.20
N ASP A 259 45.41 29.29 -22.87
CA ASP A 259 46.72 29.02 -23.48
C ASP A 259 47.02 27.51 -23.51
N GLY A 260 46.84 26.89 -24.68
CA GLY A 260 47.15 25.47 -24.83
C GLY A 260 46.53 24.76 -26.03
N ALA A 261 46.96 25.15 -27.23
CA ALA A 261 47.10 24.37 -28.46
C ALA A 261 46.20 23.11 -28.74
N ALA A 262 45.58 23.15 -29.92
CA ALA A 262 44.86 22.07 -30.60
C ALA A 262 45.73 20.81 -30.91
N PRO A 263 45.13 19.66 -31.32
CA PRO A 263 44.73 19.53 -32.73
C PRO A 263 43.43 18.74 -33.01
N ALA A 264 42.70 19.27 -34.00
CA ALA A 264 42.08 18.63 -35.17
C ALA A 264 41.27 17.31 -35.09
N ALA A 265 39.99 17.47 -35.43
CA ALA A 265 39.23 16.80 -36.50
C ALA A 265 38.78 15.32 -36.34
N ARG A 266 37.45 15.13 -36.28
CA ARG A 266 36.66 14.51 -37.37
C ARG A 266 35.14 14.68 -37.15
N ASP A 267 34.50 15.11 -38.23
CA ASP A 267 33.06 15.34 -38.43
C ASP A 267 32.48 14.17 -39.29
N PRO A 268 31.22 14.17 -39.76
CA PRO A 268 29.99 13.72 -39.10
C PRO A 268 29.32 12.50 -39.77
N ALA A 269 28.40 11.83 -39.06
CA ALA A 269 27.40 10.95 -39.68
C ALA A 269 26.00 11.27 -39.15
N ARG A 270 25.36 12.17 -39.92
CA ARG A 270 23.94 12.56 -39.91
C ARG A 270 23.03 11.33 -40.03
N ARG A 271 22.08 11.13 -39.11
CA ARG A 271 20.89 10.28 -39.33
C ARG A 271 19.62 11.13 -39.27
N ALA A 272 18.78 10.94 -40.28
CA ALA A 272 17.52 11.63 -40.51
C ALA A 272 16.40 11.15 -39.57
N PRO A 273 15.39 12.00 -39.27
CA PRO A 273 14.18 11.56 -38.55
C PRO A 273 13.19 10.87 -39.51
N GLY A 274 12.79 9.65 -39.16
CA GLY A 274 11.73 8.88 -39.80
C GLY A 274 10.34 9.29 -39.31
N GLN A 275 9.39 9.22 -40.24
CA GLN A 275 7.97 9.55 -40.11
C GLN A 275 7.23 8.75 -39.04
N VAL A 276 6.33 9.43 -38.33
CA VAL A 276 5.29 8.83 -37.48
C VAL A 276 4.07 8.51 -38.34
N PRO A 277 3.56 7.27 -38.38
CA PRO A 277 2.30 6.96 -39.07
C PRO A 277 1.08 7.43 -38.25
N PRO A 278 -0.05 7.75 -38.91
CA PRO A 278 -1.28 8.16 -38.25
C PRO A 278 -1.90 7.00 -37.45
N ARG A 279 -2.48 7.32 -36.29
CA ARG A 279 -3.30 6.40 -35.48
C ARG A 279 -4.72 6.36 -36.05
N ASP A 280 -5.20 5.17 -36.34
CA ASP A 280 -6.62 4.90 -36.62
C ASP A 280 -7.43 4.99 -35.32
N ASP A 281 -8.50 5.78 -35.35
CA ASP A 281 -9.53 5.85 -34.30
C ASP A 281 -10.37 4.57 -34.28
N PRO A 282 -10.64 3.95 -33.12
CA PRO A 282 -11.64 2.89 -33.03
C PRO A 282 -13.07 3.45 -33.03
N PRO A 283 -14.03 2.74 -33.64
CA PRO A 283 -15.42 3.20 -33.75
C PRO A 283 -16.13 3.17 -32.39
N THR A 284 -16.68 4.32 -32.01
CA THR A 284 -17.66 4.51 -30.93
C THR A 284 -19.01 3.93 -31.37
N GLY A 285 -19.55 2.98 -30.63
CA GLY A 285 -20.85 2.38 -30.95
C GLY A 285 -21.35 1.41 -29.90
N GLN A 286 -21.46 1.84 -28.64
CA GLN A 286 -22.21 1.10 -27.62
C GLN A 286 -23.62 1.71 -27.50
N PRO A 287 -24.70 0.97 -27.79
CA PRO A 287 -26.05 1.50 -27.69
C PRO A 287 -26.45 1.76 -26.23
N PRO A 288 -27.30 2.77 -25.96
CA PRO A 288 -27.73 3.08 -24.61
C PRO A 288 -28.48 1.89 -23.97
N PRO A 289 -28.29 1.63 -22.66
CA PRO A 289 -29.04 0.61 -21.96
C PRO A 289 -30.54 0.95 -21.96
N ARG A 290 -31.37 -0.04 -22.31
CA ARG A 290 -32.83 0.05 -22.31
C ARG A 290 -33.36 0.26 -20.90
N ASP A 291 -34.33 1.16 -20.78
CA ASP A 291 -35.01 1.53 -19.53
C ASP A 291 -35.63 0.33 -18.82
N GLY A 292 -35.41 0.31 -17.51
CA GLY A 292 -35.70 -0.79 -16.60
C GLY A 292 -37.19 -1.06 -16.38
N ALA A 293 -37.51 -2.35 -16.28
CA ALA A 293 -38.66 -2.79 -15.51
C ALA A 293 -38.45 -2.44 -14.02
N PRO A 294 -39.50 -2.05 -13.28
CA PRO A 294 -39.39 -1.68 -11.86
C PRO A 294 -38.86 -2.86 -11.04
N ARG A 295 -37.63 -2.71 -10.54
CA ARG A 295 -36.99 -3.68 -9.65
C ARG A 295 -37.77 -3.69 -8.34
N ARG A 296 -38.49 -4.79 -8.10
CA ARG A 296 -39.28 -5.01 -6.88
C ARG A 296 -38.37 -4.83 -5.67
N ALA A 297 -38.64 -3.83 -4.84
CA ALA A 297 -37.85 -3.55 -3.64
C ALA A 297 -37.80 -4.82 -2.76
N PRO A 298 -36.61 -5.26 -2.31
CA PRO A 298 -36.52 -6.38 -1.38
C PRO A 298 -37.29 -6.03 -0.10
N ALA A 299 -38.03 -7.01 0.42
CA ALA A 299 -38.78 -6.85 1.67
C ALA A 299 -37.80 -6.44 2.78
N ALA A 300 -38.15 -5.38 3.53
CA ALA A 300 -37.35 -4.88 4.63
C ALA A 300 -37.07 -6.03 5.62
N ALA A 301 -35.80 -6.26 5.92
CA ALA A 301 -35.41 -7.23 6.94
C ALA A 301 -36.02 -6.80 8.28
N PRO A 302 -36.58 -7.74 9.08
CA PRO A 302 -37.19 -7.41 10.36
C PRO A 302 -36.15 -6.77 11.28
N GLU A 303 -36.48 -5.60 11.85
CA GLU A 303 -35.63 -4.94 12.83
C GLU A 303 -35.38 -5.89 14.03
N PRO A 304 -34.11 -6.14 14.40
CA PRO A 304 -33.82 -6.99 15.54
C PRO A 304 -34.38 -6.33 16.81
N ARG A 305 -35.21 -7.05 17.56
CA ARG A 305 -35.81 -6.62 18.83
C ARG A 305 -34.77 -6.61 19.97
N ILE A 306 -33.69 -5.87 19.81
CA ILE A 306 -32.63 -5.70 20.81
C ILE A 306 -32.87 -4.34 21.47
N THR A 307 -33.66 -4.34 22.54
CA THR A 307 -34.15 -3.10 23.15
C THR A 307 -33.09 -2.35 23.98
N ASP A 308 -32.10 -3.03 24.57
CA ASP A 308 -31.19 -2.36 25.54
C ASP A 308 -29.67 -2.48 25.26
N ASP A 309 -29.23 -2.89 24.06
CA ASP A 309 -27.80 -2.92 23.74
C ASP A 309 -27.27 -1.49 23.45
N PRO A 310 -26.28 -0.96 24.21
CA PRO A 310 -25.72 0.37 23.95
C PRO A 310 -25.12 0.53 22.55
N TRP A 311 -24.62 -0.56 21.94
CA TRP A 311 -24.10 -0.51 20.57
C TRP A 311 -25.24 -0.36 19.56
N ALA A 312 -26.37 -1.04 19.78
CA ALA A 312 -27.56 -0.89 18.94
C ALA A 312 -28.15 0.53 19.08
N ALA A 313 -28.16 1.07 20.30
CA ALA A 313 -28.59 2.45 20.55
C ALA A 313 -27.71 3.46 19.79
N TYR A 314 -26.39 3.26 19.78
CA TYR A 314 -25.48 4.07 18.99
C TYR A 314 -25.79 4.01 17.48
N VAL A 315 -25.98 2.81 16.93
CA VAL A 315 -26.29 2.62 15.49
C VAL A 315 -27.62 3.29 15.12
N ARG A 316 -28.65 3.17 15.96
CA ARG A 316 -29.93 3.88 15.76
C ARG A 316 -29.75 5.39 15.75
N GLY A 317 -29.04 5.93 16.74
CA GLY A 317 -28.73 7.36 16.79
C GLY A 317 -27.89 7.82 15.60
N PHE A 318 -27.00 6.96 15.08
CA PHE A 318 -26.22 7.22 13.89
C PHE A 318 -27.09 7.31 12.63
N ILE A 319 -27.99 6.33 12.43
CA ILE A 319 -28.96 6.29 11.34
C ILE A 319 -29.84 7.55 11.33
N GLU A 320 -30.35 7.92 12.51
CA GLU A 320 -31.21 9.08 12.70
C GLU A 320 -30.45 10.39 12.43
N ARG A 321 -29.27 10.56 13.04
CA ARG A 321 -28.42 11.75 12.89
C ARG A 321 -28.09 12.06 11.43
N TYR A 322 -27.69 11.05 10.66
CA TYR A 322 -27.28 11.25 9.27
C TYR A 322 -28.42 11.03 8.26
N ARG A 323 -29.63 10.73 8.73
CA ARG A 323 -30.81 10.44 7.90
C ARG A 323 -30.47 9.45 6.78
N LEU A 324 -29.93 8.31 7.17
CA LEU A 324 -29.50 7.28 6.23
C LEU A 324 -30.69 6.75 5.42
N ASN A 325 -30.50 6.53 4.12
CA ASN A 325 -31.52 5.91 3.26
C ASN A 325 -31.64 4.40 3.56
N PRO A 326 -32.67 3.69 3.06
CA PRO A 326 -32.90 2.28 3.39
C PRO A 326 -31.71 1.35 3.13
N ASP A 327 -30.97 1.54 2.03
CA ASP A 327 -29.80 0.73 1.68
C ASP A 327 -28.64 0.99 2.66
N GLN A 328 -28.39 2.27 2.99
CA GLN A 328 -27.41 2.69 3.99
C GLN A 328 -27.77 2.16 5.39
N GLN A 329 -29.05 2.14 5.76
CA GLN A 329 -29.52 1.56 7.02
C GLN A 329 -29.26 0.06 7.07
N GLN A 330 -29.58 -0.67 6.00
CA GLN A 330 -29.28 -2.10 5.91
C GLN A 330 -27.77 -2.36 6.02
N GLN A 331 -26.94 -1.51 5.41
CA GLN A 331 -25.49 -1.57 5.57
C GLN A 331 -25.06 -1.31 7.02
N ALA A 332 -25.58 -0.27 7.68
CA ALA A 332 -25.27 0.03 9.08
C ALA A 332 -25.63 -1.14 10.01
N TRP A 333 -26.78 -1.78 9.80
CA TRP A 333 -27.21 -2.94 10.58
C TRP A 333 -26.37 -4.19 10.33
N ARG A 334 -25.86 -4.41 9.10
CA ARG A 334 -24.89 -5.49 8.83
C ARG A 334 -23.58 -5.25 9.58
N ILE A 335 -23.05 -4.02 9.57
CA ILE A 335 -21.85 -3.64 10.32
C ILE A 335 -22.05 -3.90 11.82
N PHE A 336 -23.20 -3.50 12.37
CA PHE A 336 -23.57 -3.78 13.75
C PHE A 336 -23.64 -5.28 14.06
N GLY A 337 -24.33 -6.07 13.24
CA GLY A 337 -24.48 -7.51 13.45
C GLY A 337 -23.13 -8.23 13.49
N SER A 338 -22.21 -7.87 12.59
CA SER A 338 -20.84 -8.39 12.58
C SER A 338 -20.07 -8.00 13.84
N ALA A 339 -20.14 -6.73 14.26
CA ALA A 339 -19.46 -6.25 15.47
C ALA A 339 -19.99 -6.93 16.75
N VAL A 340 -21.31 -7.15 16.84
CA VAL A 340 -21.93 -7.90 17.96
C VAL A 340 -21.50 -9.36 17.96
N ALA A 341 -21.52 -10.03 16.80
CA ALA A 341 -21.06 -11.41 16.71
C ALA A 341 -19.61 -11.56 17.19
N GLN A 342 -18.73 -10.61 16.86
CA GLN A 342 -17.34 -10.60 17.31
C GLN A 342 -17.20 -10.31 18.81
N ARG A 343 -17.97 -9.35 19.33
CA ARG A 343 -18.06 -9.07 20.77
C ARG A 343 -18.49 -10.31 21.54
N ASP A 344 -19.50 -11.03 21.04
CA ASP A 344 -20.03 -12.22 21.69
C ASP A 344 -19.02 -13.37 21.63
N ARG A 345 -18.31 -13.57 20.50
CA ARG A 345 -17.17 -14.51 20.41
C ARG A 345 -16.09 -14.19 21.46
N LEU A 346 -15.68 -12.93 21.62
CA LEU A 346 -14.69 -12.53 22.62
C LEU A 346 -15.17 -12.73 24.06
N ARG A 347 -16.47 -12.54 24.31
CA ARG A 347 -17.08 -12.80 25.61
C ARG A 347 -17.09 -14.30 25.93
N ASP A 348 -17.34 -15.12 24.93
CA ASP A 348 -17.51 -16.56 25.09
C ASP A 348 -16.17 -17.33 25.00
N ASP A 349 -15.09 -16.71 24.51
CA ASP A 349 -13.74 -17.31 24.47
C ASP A 349 -13.13 -17.44 25.87
N PRO A 350 -12.93 -18.66 26.41
CA PRO A 350 -12.35 -18.87 27.72
C PRO A 350 -10.87 -18.46 27.82
N ARG A 351 -10.17 -18.28 26.68
CA ARG A 351 -8.78 -17.85 26.61
C ARG A 351 -8.63 -16.34 26.52
N ALA A 352 -9.71 -15.60 26.23
CA ALA A 352 -9.65 -14.15 26.18
C ALA A 352 -9.16 -13.62 27.53
N PRO A 353 -8.17 -12.72 27.57
CA PRO A 353 -7.67 -12.15 28.81
C PRO A 353 -8.83 -11.42 29.47
N ARG A 354 -9.42 -12.03 30.50
CA ARG A 354 -10.40 -11.38 31.36
C ARG A 354 -9.65 -10.22 31.99
N GLY A 355 -9.98 -9.00 31.58
CA GLY A 355 -9.29 -7.76 31.95
C GLY A 355 -9.43 -7.40 33.43
N THR A 356 -9.15 -8.33 34.34
CA THR A 356 -9.21 -8.17 35.78
C THR A 356 -7.91 -7.64 36.37
N SER A 357 -6.92 -7.28 35.56
CA SER A 357 -5.76 -6.55 36.08
C SER A 357 -6.24 -5.17 36.56
N PRO A 358 -6.20 -4.89 37.87
CA PRO A 358 -6.58 -3.58 38.37
C PRO A 358 -5.68 -2.53 37.72
N PRO A 359 -6.23 -1.37 37.30
CA PRO A 359 -5.43 -0.33 36.68
C PRO A 359 -4.33 0.11 37.65
N THR A 360 -3.08 -0.15 37.30
CA THR A 360 -1.94 0.34 38.07
C THR A 360 -1.97 1.87 38.02
N ALA A 361 -2.02 2.52 39.19
CA ALA A 361 -2.29 3.96 39.36
C ALA A 361 -1.28 4.92 38.70
N SER A 362 -0.25 4.41 38.01
CA SER A 362 0.86 5.20 37.46
C SER A 362 0.89 5.29 35.93
N GLN A 363 -0.11 4.75 35.20
CA GLN A 363 -0.17 4.97 33.74
C GLN A 363 -0.92 6.26 33.40
N PRO A 364 -0.34 7.15 32.57
CA PRO A 364 -0.99 8.40 32.16
C PRO A 364 -2.34 8.10 31.47
N ALA A 365 -3.33 8.96 31.69
CA ALA A 365 -4.70 8.75 31.21
C ALA A 365 -4.80 8.54 29.68
N ALA A 366 -3.82 9.02 28.91
CA ALA A 366 -3.73 8.87 27.47
C ALA A 366 -3.30 7.46 26.98
N THR A 367 -2.77 6.60 27.84
CA THR A 367 -2.37 5.21 27.49
C THR A 367 -3.24 4.14 28.12
N ARG A 368 -4.44 4.50 28.63
CA ARG A 368 -5.44 3.50 29.00
C ARG A 368 -5.79 2.69 27.76
N ARG A 369 -5.17 1.51 27.61
CA ARG A 369 -5.42 0.58 26.53
C ARG A 369 -6.91 0.23 26.57
N HIS A 370 -7.66 0.75 25.60
CA HIS A 370 -9.05 0.39 25.39
C HIS A 370 -9.17 -1.14 25.36
N GLY A 371 -10.09 -1.68 26.15
CA GLY A 371 -10.31 -3.12 26.20
C GLY A 371 -10.71 -3.67 24.84
N PRO A 372 -10.61 -4.99 24.59
CA PRO A 372 -10.97 -5.59 23.30
C PRO A 372 -12.37 -5.17 22.80
N ALA A 373 -13.36 -5.14 23.69
CA ALA A 373 -14.72 -4.71 23.35
C ALA A 373 -14.80 -3.22 22.97
N GLU A 374 -14.02 -2.35 23.62
CA GLU A 374 -14.01 -0.92 23.31
C GLU A 374 -13.34 -0.65 21.96
N ARG A 375 -12.27 -1.39 21.63
CA ARG A 375 -11.68 -1.35 20.28
C ARG A 375 -12.68 -1.77 19.20
N LEU A 376 -13.44 -2.85 19.44
CA LEU A 376 -14.51 -3.26 18.52
C LEU A 376 -15.60 -2.17 18.39
N PHE A 377 -15.91 -1.47 19.47
CA PHE A 377 -16.88 -0.38 19.42
C PHE A 377 -16.34 0.81 18.61
N GLU A 378 -15.09 1.21 18.81
CA GLU A 378 -14.46 2.26 18.00
C GLU A 378 -14.36 1.86 16.52
N GLN A 379 -14.07 0.59 16.22
CA GLN A 379 -14.12 0.05 14.84
C GLN A 379 -15.53 0.12 14.25
N LEU A 380 -16.57 -0.20 15.04
CA LEU A 380 -17.97 -0.03 14.63
C LEU A 380 -18.24 1.44 14.26
N LYS A 381 -17.83 2.40 15.10
CA LYS A 381 -18.02 3.84 14.81
C LYS A 381 -17.31 4.26 13.53
N ALA A 382 -16.03 3.92 13.39
CA ALA A 382 -15.22 4.28 12.24
C ALA A 382 -15.79 3.73 10.92
N ARG A 383 -16.40 2.54 10.95
CA ARG A 383 -17.09 1.96 9.78
C ARG A 383 -18.40 2.65 9.48
N LEU A 384 -19.18 2.98 10.51
CA LEU A 384 -20.43 3.74 10.34
C LEU A 384 -20.15 5.10 9.73
N ASP A 385 -19.10 5.82 10.15
CA ASP A 385 -18.71 7.14 9.62
C ASP A 385 -18.42 7.16 8.11
N ARG A 386 -18.20 6.00 7.48
CA ARG A 386 -18.01 5.87 6.03
C ARG A 386 -19.31 5.78 5.24
N ILE A 387 -20.43 5.44 5.87
CA ILE A 387 -21.73 5.25 5.20
C ILE A 387 -22.36 6.58 4.73
N PRO A 388 -22.37 7.66 5.53
CA PRO A 388 -22.99 8.91 5.10
C PRO A 388 -22.30 9.55 3.89
N THR A 389 -23.11 10.08 2.98
CA THR A 389 -22.64 10.96 1.91
C THR A 389 -22.06 12.27 2.47
N ARG A 390 -21.28 12.99 1.66
CA ARG A 390 -20.78 14.33 2.04
C ARG A 390 -21.94 15.30 2.37
N ALA A 391 -23.02 15.23 1.60
CA ALA A 391 -24.21 16.07 1.83
C ALA A 391 -24.92 15.73 3.16
N GLN A 392 -25.05 14.44 3.49
CA GLN A 392 -25.60 14.01 4.78
C GLN A 392 -24.73 14.46 5.97
N ARG A 393 -23.41 14.39 5.85
CA ARG A 393 -22.47 14.91 6.88
C ARG A 393 -22.63 16.40 7.08
N ALA A 394 -22.60 17.17 5.98
CA ALA A 394 -22.78 18.62 6.04
C ALA A 394 -24.16 19.03 6.58
N ALA A 395 -25.20 18.22 6.36
CA ALA A 395 -26.53 18.46 6.90
C ALA A 395 -26.61 18.19 8.41
N ALA A 396 -25.90 17.17 8.90
CA ALA A 396 -25.87 16.81 10.33
C ALA A 396 -25.05 17.80 11.19
N GLU A 397 -24.11 18.54 10.59
CA GLU A 397 -23.32 19.58 11.26
C GLU A 397 -24.04 20.93 11.40
N ARG A 398 -25.17 21.12 10.71
CA ARG A 398 -25.97 22.35 10.82
C ARG A 398 -26.89 22.23 12.05
N PRO A 399 -26.66 23.04 13.10
CA PRO A 399 -27.40 22.95 14.36
C PRO A 399 -28.87 23.34 14.22
#